data_AF-A0A7S0JL44-F1
#
_entry.id   AF-A0A7S0JL44-F1
#
_cell.length_a   1.000
_cell.length_b   1.000
_cell.length_c   1.000
_cell.angle_alpha   90.00
_cell.angle_beta   90.00
_cell.angle_gamma   90.00
#
_symmetry.space_group_name_H-M   'P 1'
#
loop_
_entity.id
_entity.type
_entity.pdbx_description
1 polymer ?
#
loop_
_entity_poly.entity_id
_entity_poly.type
_entity_poly.pdbx_seq_one_letter_code
_entity_poly.pdbx_strand_id
1 'polypeptide(L)'
;HLIELLPRRYLLRRVALEVFLRSGRSHFLCFEDRESRRRVHARILASKPPLLQTAAAAAASGNVRYRKDVLEARHQELLEDWQSWRISNFDYLMRLNTLAGRSYNDLTQYPVMPWVIKDFSSDELDLSDRERTFRDLSKPVGALNPTRAERFRQRFVEFDDCGTGSLPFHYGSHYSSAGIVLYYLIRLEPFTTENIKLQGGRFDHADRLFDSVSDTFASCLENMS
;
A
#
# COMPACT_ATOMS: atom_id res chain seq x y z
N HIS A 1 -8.05 -13.98 21.02
CA HIS A 1 -9.44 -13.77 20.56
C HIS A 1 -9.44 -13.04 19.23
N LEU A 2 -10.24 -13.52 18.27
CA LEU A 2 -10.45 -12.93 16.94
C LEU A 2 -11.28 -11.63 17.05
N ILE A 3 -10.81 -10.54 16.46
CA ILE A 3 -11.47 -9.22 16.49
C ILE A 3 -11.93 -8.73 15.12
N GLU A 4 -11.20 -9.07 14.05
CA GLU A 4 -11.56 -8.70 12.68
C GLU A 4 -11.15 -9.81 11.70
N LEU A 5 -11.98 -10.02 10.69
CA LEU A 5 -11.75 -11.01 9.64
C LEU A 5 -11.98 -10.34 8.29
N LEU A 6 -10.93 -10.20 7.49
CA LEU A 6 -10.97 -9.43 6.26
C LEU A 6 -10.62 -10.27 5.02
N PRO A 7 -11.46 -10.23 3.97
CA PRO A 7 -11.14 -10.89 2.71
C PRO A 7 -10.08 -10.12 1.92
N ARG A 8 -8.96 -10.78 1.65
CA ARG A 8 -7.79 -10.22 0.95
C ARG A 8 -7.62 -10.75 -0.46
N ARG A 9 -6.70 -10.11 -1.18
CA ARG A 9 -6.19 -10.59 -2.46
C ARG A 9 -4.76 -11.08 -2.25
N TYR A 10 -4.37 -12.10 -2.98
CA TYR A 10 -2.98 -12.54 -3.10
C TYR A 10 -2.68 -12.68 -4.60
N LEU A 11 -1.62 -12.04 -5.09
CA LEU A 11 -1.34 -11.93 -6.52
C LEU A 11 -2.56 -11.46 -7.33
N LEU A 12 -3.27 -10.44 -6.81
CA LEU A 12 -4.52 -9.89 -7.35
C LEU A 12 -5.72 -10.86 -7.37
N ARG A 13 -5.55 -12.14 -6.98
CA ARG A 13 -6.62 -13.15 -6.90
C ARG A 13 -7.32 -13.08 -5.55
N ARG A 14 -8.66 -13.19 -5.53
CA ARG A 14 -9.50 -13.11 -4.31
C ARG A 14 -9.49 -14.41 -3.49
N VAL A 15 -8.30 -14.89 -3.15
CA VAL A 15 -8.06 -16.21 -2.57
C VAL A 15 -7.43 -16.15 -1.18
N ALA A 16 -7.46 -14.99 -0.50
CA ALA A 16 -6.86 -14.85 0.82
C ALA A 16 -7.83 -14.32 1.89
N LEU A 17 -7.51 -14.59 3.15
CA LEU A 17 -8.14 -14.01 4.36
C LEU A 17 -7.07 -13.50 5.29
N GLU A 18 -7.32 -12.36 5.92
CA GLU A 18 -6.51 -11.88 7.02
C GLU A 18 -7.32 -11.87 8.31
N VAL A 19 -6.69 -12.42 9.35
CA VAL A 19 -7.29 -12.65 10.67
C VAL A 19 -6.59 -11.74 11.66
N PHE A 20 -7.32 -10.83 12.30
CA PHE A 20 -6.78 -9.91 13.30
C PHE A 20 -7.17 -10.37 14.70
N LEU A 21 -6.18 -10.38 15.60
CA LEU A 21 -6.36 -10.82 16.98
C LEU A 21 -6.30 -9.63 17.93
N ARG A 22 -6.99 -9.74 19.08
CA ARG A 22 -6.93 -8.75 20.17
C ARG A 22 -5.49 -8.46 20.65
N SER A 23 -4.57 -9.39 20.45
CA SER A 23 -3.15 -9.22 20.78
C SER A 23 -2.40 -8.25 19.86
N GLY A 24 -3.06 -7.67 18.84
CA GLY A 24 -2.43 -6.83 17.82
C GLY A 24 -1.73 -7.60 16.71
N ARG A 25 -1.67 -8.94 16.81
CA ARG A 25 -1.12 -9.80 15.75
C ARG A 25 -2.16 -10.03 14.65
N SER A 26 -1.71 -10.10 13.41
CA SER A 26 -2.51 -10.55 12.28
C SER A 26 -1.88 -11.76 11.59
N HIS A 27 -2.71 -12.59 10.98
CA HIS A 27 -2.29 -13.75 10.20
C HIS A 27 -2.93 -13.71 8.82
N PHE A 28 -2.11 -13.89 7.79
CA PHE A 28 -2.54 -13.90 6.39
C PHE A 28 -2.58 -15.32 5.86
N LEU A 29 -3.76 -15.77 5.46
CA LEU A 29 -4.03 -17.12 4.97
C LEU A 29 -4.33 -17.06 3.48
N CYS A 30 -3.51 -17.74 2.67
CA CYS A 30 -3.75 -17.91 1.24
C CYS A 30 -4.36 -19.30 0.99
N PHE A 31 -5.35 -19.35 0.11
CA PHE A 31 -6.06 -20.56 -0.28
C PHE A 31 -5.84 -20.84 -1.78
N GLU A 32 -6.02 -22.09 -2.18
CA GLU A 32 -5.90 -22.52 -3.58
C GLU A 32 -6.87 -21.76 -4.50
N ASP A 33 -8.13 -21.65 -4.05
CA ASP A 33 -9.22 -21.08 -4.81
C ASP A 33 -10.18 -20.23 -3.97
N ARG A 34 -11.05 -19.50 -4.67
CA ARG A 34 -12.00 -18.54 -4.07
C ARG A 34 -13.08 -19.23 -3.24
N GLU A 35 -13.47 -20.45 -3.60
CA GLU A 35 -14.52 -21.21 -2.92
C GLU A 35 -14.00 -21.78 -1.60
N SER A 36 -12.81 -22.38 -1.59
CA SER A 36 -12.14 -22.84 -0.37
C SER A 36 -12.02 -21.71 0.65
N ARG A 37 -11.56 -20.54 0.20
CA ARG A 37 -11.52 -19.32 1.02
C ARG A 37 -12.89 -18.92 1.56
N ARG A 38 -13.95 -18.99 0.73
CA ARG A 38 -15.33 -18.67 1.15
C ARG A 38 -15.87 -19.67 2.18
N ARG A 39 -15.60 -20.97 2.01
CA ARG A 39 -16.01 -22.02 2.96
C ARG A 39 -15.38 -21.77 4.33
N VAL A 40 -14.08 -21.51 4.37
CA VAL A 40 -13.36 -21.21 5.63
C VAL A 40 -13.89 -19.93 6.27
N HIS A 41 -14.08 -18.86 5.49
CA HIS A 41 -14.68 -17.62 5.99
C HIS A 41 -16.05 -17.85 6.63
N ALA A 42 -16.95 -18.57 5.95
CA ALA A 42 -18.28 -18.87 6.46
C ALA A 42 -18.24 -19.71 7.74
N ARG A 43 -17.34 -20.70 7.83
CA ARG A 43 -17.16 -21.53 9.04
C ARG A 43 -16.66 -20.73 10.23
N ILE A 44 -15.72 -19.80 10.03
CA ILE A 44 -15.24 -18.92 11.10
C ILE A 44 -16.38 -18.02 11.59
N LEU A 45 -17.17 -17.44 10.69
CA LEU A 45 -18.33 -16.63 11.09
C LEU A 45 -19.39 -17.45 11.83
N ALA A 46 -19.67 -18.68 11.37
CA ALA A 46 -20.62 -19.58 12.00
C ALA A 46 -20.21 -19.99 13.43
N SER A 47 -18.91 -19.96 13.75
CA SER A 47 -18.41 -20.19 15.11
C SER A 47 -18.75 -19.06 16.10
N LYS A 48 -19.28 -17.93 15.61
CA LYS A 48 -19.68 -16.74 16.38
C LYS A 48 -18.59 -16.30 17.36
N PRO A 49 -17.41 -15.86 16.87
CA PRO A 49 -16.33 -15.43 17.73
C PRO A 49 -16.79 -14.23 18.58
N PRO A 50 -16.60 -14.25 19.91
CA PRO A 50 -17.26 -13.31 20.82
C PRO A 50 -16.83 -11.85 20.66
N LEU A 51 -15.67 -11.58 20.06
CA LEU A 51 -15.12 -10.24 19.87
C LEU A 51 -15.05 -9.80 18.40
N LEU A 52 -15.57 -10.61 17.47
CA LEU A 52 -15.54 -10.25 16.07
C LEU A 52 -16.52 -9.10 15.83
N GLN A 53 -15.99 -7.93 15.45
CA GLN A 53 -16.83 -6.77 15.16
C GLN A 53 -17.78 -7.08 13.99
N THR A 54 -19.08 -7.02 14.28
CA THR A 54 -20.17 -7.56 13.47
C THR A 54 -20.32 -6.91 12.09
N ALA A 55 -19.74 -5.73 11.86
CA ALA A 55 -19.73 -5.07 10.55
C ALA A 55 -18.96 -5.88 9.47
N ALA A 56 -17.91 -6.62 9.86
CA ALA A 56 -17.19 -7.53 8.96
C ALA A 56 -17.97 -8.82 8.66
N ALA A 57 -18.85 -9.24 9.58
CA ALA A 57 -19.71 -10.43 9.41
C ALA A 57 -20.82 -10.20 8.38
N ALA A 58 -21.32 -8.97 8.25
CA ALA A 58 -22.37 -8.62 7.30
C ALA A 58 -21.88 -8.64 5.84
N ALA A 59 -20.66 -8.13 5.56
CA ALA A 59 -20.02 -8.13 4.22
C ALA A 59 -19.85 -9.53 3.60
N ALA A 60 -20.12 -10.59 4.37
CA ALA A 60 -19.89 -11.99 4.04
C ALA A 60 -20.98 -12.63 3.17
N SER A 61 -22.14 -11.98 2.95
CA SER A 61 -23.30 -12.55 2.23
C SER A 61 -23.09 -12.78 0.72
N GLY A 62 -21.85 -12.71 0.21
CA GLY A 62 -21.50 -13.17 -1.13
C GLY A 62 -21.98 -12.29 -2.30
N ASN A 63 -22.89 -11.35 -2.05
CA ASN A 63 -23.36 -10.37 -3.03
C ASN A 63 -22.27 -9.32 -3.32
N VAL A 64 -21.85 -9.23 -4.57
CA VAL A 64 -20.79 -8.29 -5.02
C VAL A 64 -21.23 -6.82 -4.82
N ARG A 65 -22.53 -6.55 -5.00
CA ARG A 65 -23.15 -5.24 -4.76
C ARG A 65 -23.04 -4.86 -3.28
N TYR A 66 -23.49 -5.77 -2.41
CA TYR A 66 -23.42 -5.64 -0.96
C TYR A 66 -22.00 -5.40 -0.42
N ARG A 67 -20.96 -6.01 -1.02
CA ARG A 67 -19.56 -5.76 -0.61
C ARG A 67 -19.09 -4.34 -0.97
N LYS A 68 -19.49 -3.81 -2.12
CA LYS A 68 -19.18 -2.43 -2.50
C LYS A 68 -19.87 -1.48 -1.52
N ASP A 69 -21.15 -1.72 -1.27
CA ASP A 69 -21.97 -0.90 -0.35
C ASP A 69 -21.41 -0.90 1.09
N VAL A 70 -20.94 -2.06 1.60
CA VAL A 70 -20.32 -2.13 2.94
C VAL A 70 -18.95 -1.47 2.98
N LEU A 71 -18.13 -1.61 1.94
CA LEU A 71 -16.85 -0.91 1.88
C LEU A 71 -17.05 0.61 1.79
N GLU A 72 -18.05 1.06 1.04
CA GLU A 72 -18.44 2.46 0.93
C GLU A 72 -18.95 3.00 2.27
N ALA A 73 -19.81 2.26 2.97
CA ALA A 73 -20.27 2.63 4.32
C ALA A 73 -19.10 2.75 5.31
N ARG A 74 -18.19 1.77 5.35
CA ARG A 74 -17.00 1.82 6.22
C ARG A 74 -16.07 2.98 5.86
N HIS A 75 -15.93 3.27 4.58
CA HIS A 75 -15.15 4.41 4.12
C HIS A 75 -15.80 5.73 4.55
N GLN A 76 -17.12 5.83 4.49
CA GLN A 76 -17.87 7.01 4.90
C GLN A 76 -17.75 7.27 6.40
N GLU A 77 -17.93 6.25 7.24
CA GLU A 77 -17.70 6.35 8.70
C GLU A 77 -16.27 6.81 9.01
N LEU A 78 -15.28 6.22 8.31
CA LEU A 78 -13.88 6.57 8.46
C LEU A 78 -13.59 8.01 8.03
N LEU A 79 -14.24 8.47 6.95
CA LEU A 79 -14.13 9.84 6.46
C LEU A 79 -14.71 10.83 7.47
N GLU A 80 -15.86 10.52 8.05
CA GLU A 80 -16.50 11.34 9.09
C GLU A 80 -15.65 11.42 10.36
N ASP A 81 -15.08 10.30 10.81
CA ASP A 81 -14.13 10.27 11.93
C ASP A 81 -12.94 11.22 11.69
N TRP A 82 -12.38 11.20 10.49
CA TRP A 82 -11.24 12.02 10.13
C TRP A 82 -11.61 13.51 10.01
N GLN A 83 -12.69 13.84 9.32
CA GLN A 83 -13.16 15.23 9.15
C GLN A 83 -13.58 15.88 10.48
N SER A 84 -14.07 15.06 11.43
CA SER A 84 -14.40 15.51 12.79
C SER A 84 -13.22 15.49 13.76
N TRP A 85 -12.00 15.26 13.27
CA TRP A 85 -10.76 15.21 14.06
C TRP A 85 -10.75 14.14 15.16
N ARG A 86 -11.59 13.11 15.07
CA ARG A 86 -11.59 11.96 15.98
C ARG A 86 -10.39 11.03 15.75
N ILE A 87 -9.82 11.07 14.55
CA ILE A 87 -8.62 10.31 14.17
C ILE A 87 -7.63 11.20 13.43
N SER A 88 -6.34 10.87 13.53
CA SER A 88 -5.27 11.60 12.84
C SER A 88 -5.21 11.28 11.34
N ASN A 89 -4.46 12.09 10.57
CA ASN A 89 -4.13 11.78 9.17
C ASN A 89 -3.45 10.41 9.03
N PHE A 90 -2.57 10.07 9.98
CA PHE A 90 -1.88 8.79 9.98
C PHE A 90 -2.86 7.63 10.16
N ASP A 91 -3.74 7.71 11.17
CA ASP A 91 -4.74 6.68 11.43
C ASP A 91 -5.70 6.51 10.25
N TYR A 92 -6.13 7.63 9.66
CA TYR A 92 -6.99 7.62 8.47
C TYR A 92 -6.32 6.88 7.30
N LEU A 93 -5.08 7.23 6.96
CA LEU A 93 -4.32 6.58 5.88
C LEU A 93 -4.04 5.10 6.17
N MET A 94 -3.74 4.74 7.42
CA MET A 94 -3.53 3.35 7.82
C MET A 94 -4.81 2.51 7.69
N ARG A 95 -5.96 3.07 8.07
CA ARG A 95 -7.26 2.42 7.90
C ARG A 95 -7.68 2.34 6.43
N LEU A 96 -7.40 3.36 5.62
CA LEU A 96 -7.60 3.32 4.17
C LEU A 96 -6.78 2.21 3.51
N ASN A 97 -5.50 2.08 3.86
CA ASN A 97 -4.65 0.98 3.40
C ASN A 97 -5.27 -0.39 3.74
N THR A 98 -5.72 -0.55 4.98
CA THR A 98 -6.36 -1.80 5.45
C THR A 98 -7.65 -2.11 4.68
N LEU A 99 -8.49 -1.10 4.40
CA LEU A 99 -9.71 -1.23 3.60
C LEU A 99 -9.40 -1.58 2.14
N ALA A 100 -8.32 -1.01 1.57
CA ALA A 100 -7.84 -1.32 0.23
C ALA A 100 -7.25 -2.74 0.10
N GLY A 101 -7.06 -3.44 1.23
CA GLY A 101 -6.53 -4.80 1.26
C GLY A 101 -5.02 -4.89 1.42
N ARG A 102 -4.37 -3.77 1.74
CA ARG A 102 -2.94 -3.72 2.05
C ARG A 102 -2.67 -4.38 3.41
N SER A 103 -1.51 -5.00 3.55
CA SER A 103 -1.15 -5.76 4.75
C SER A 103 0.36 -5.77 4.98
N TYR A 104 0.77 -5.82 6.24
CA TYR A 104 2.17 -6.04 6.62
C TYR A 104 2.65 -7.47 6.35
N ASN A 105 1.73 -8.43 6.21
CA ASN A 105 2.04 -9.84 5.97
C ASN A 105 2.31 -10.18 4.50
N ASP A 106 2.04 -9.25 3.58
CA ASP A 106 2.33 -9.40 2.15
C ASP A 106 3.10 -8.16 1.67
N LEU A 107 4.43 -8.31 1.52
CA LEU A 107 5.31 -7.21 1.10
C LEU A 107 4.97 -6.67 -0.29
N THR A 108 4.31 -7.46 -1.15
CA THR A 108 3.86 -7.01 -2.47
C THR A 108 2.64 -6.08 -2.39
N GLN A 109 1.94 -6.08 -1.26
CA GLN A 109 0.76 -5.26 -0.97
C GLN A 109 0.94 -4.46 0.33
N TYR A 110 2.17 -4.05 0.63
CA TYR A 110 2.50 -3.29 1.83
C TYR A 110 1.78 -1.93 1.88
N PRO A 111 1.41 -1.41 3.06
CA PRO A 111 0.79 -0.08 3.21
C PRO A 111 1.59 1.02 2.52
N VAL A 112 0.88 1.95 1.89
CA VAL A 112 1.44 3.05 1.11
C VAL A 112 1.15 4.37 1.80
N MET A 113 2.19 5.19 1.98
CA MET A 113 2.12 6.53 2.53
C MET A 113 2.76 7.51 1.53
N PRO A 114 2.22 8.72 1.37
CA PRO A 114 2.80 9.70 0.46
C PRO A 114 4.07 10.32 1.05
N TRP A 115 5.02 10.68 0.19
CA TRP A 115 6.00 11.72 0.54
C TRP A 115 5.27 13.03 0.84
N VAL A 116 5.59 13.64 1.97
CA VAL A 116 4.98 14.89 2.45
C VAL A 116 5.98 16.04 2.41
N ILE A 117 7.16 15.84 3.00
CA ILE A 117 8.27 16.78 2.96
C ILE A 117 9.02 16.61 1.64
N LYS A 118 9.45 17.73 1.05
CA LYS A 118 10.34 17.74 -0.12
C LYS A 118 11.67 18.47 0.13
N ASP A 119 11.78 19.23 1.21
CA ASP A 119 13.04 19.87 1.59
C ASP A 119 13.83 18.96 2.54
N PHE A 120 14.95 18.44 2.03
CA PHE A 120 15.93 17.64 2.78
C PHE A 120 17.32 18.29 2.76
N SER A 121 17.39 19.57 2.36
CA SER A 121 18.64 20.31 2.15
C SER A 121 18.86 21.42 3.17
N SER A 122 17.78 21.96 3.74
CA SER A 122 17.88 23.02 4.74
C SER A 122 18.31 22.48 6.11
N ASP A 123 19.15 23.25 6.80
CA ASP A 123 19.55 22.97 8.19
C ASP A 123 18.35 23.03 9.14
N GLU A 124 17.41 23.95 8.88
CA GLU A 124 16.16 24.10 9.62
C GLU A 124 14.93 23.95 8.71
N LEU A 125 14.00 23.08 9.13
CA LEU A 125 12.79 22.80 8.38
C LEU A 125 11.66 23.76 8.77
N ASP A 126 11.44 24.79 7.97
CA ASP A 126 10.35 25.75 8.17
C ASP A 126 9.01 25.19 7.66
N LEU A 127 8.12 24.84 8.59
CA LEU A 127 6.79 24.31 8.27
C LEU A 127 5.78 25.39 7.83
N SER A 128 6.13 26.67 7.94
CA SER A 128 5.29 27.78 7.47
C SER A 128 5.45 28.03 5.97
N ASP A 129 6.64 27.75 5.41
CA ASP A 129 6.92 27.81 3.98
C ASP A 129 6.35 26.59 3.25
N ARG A 130 5.06 26.70 2.89
CA ARG A 130 4.32 25.62 2.25
C ARG A 130 4.92 25.19 0.91
N GLU A 131 5.39 26.16 0.13
CA GLU A 131 5.85 25.91 -1.23
C GLU A 131 7.22 25.24 -1.23
N ARG A 132 8.12 25.59 -0.32
CA ARG A 132 9.45 24.96 -0.24
C ARG A 132 9.41 23.63 0.49
N THR A 133 8.68 23.53 1.59
CA THR A 133 8.78 22.39 2.50
C THR A 133 7.92 21.21 2.07
N PHE A 134 6.73 21.46 1.53
CA PHE A 134 5.76 20.40 1.27
C PHE A 134 5.63 20.04 -0.21
N ARG A 135 5.43 18.75 -0.45
CA ARG A 135 5.12 18.20 -1.76
C ARG A 135 3.68 18.57 -2.16
N ASP A 136 3.50 18.85 -3.45
CA ASP A 136 2.16 18.92 -4.06
C ASP A 136 1.49 17.53 -4.03
N LEU A 137 0.57 17.34 -3.07
CA LEU A 137 -0.15 16.07 -2.88
C LEU A 137 -1.20 15.80 -3.97
N SER A 138 -1.55 16.79 -4.80
CA SER A 138 -2.51 16.60 -5.91
C SER A 138 -1.91 15.81 -7.08
N LYS A 139 -0.57 15.69 -7.13
CA LYS A 139 0.16 15.04 -8.22
C LYS A 139 0.80 13.72 -7.77
N PRO A 140 0.92 12.73 -8.67
CA PRO A 140 1.80 11.58 -8.43
C PRO A 140 3.27 12.00 -8.43
N VAL A 141 4.14 11.18 -7.83
CA VAL A 141 5.60 11.46 -7.75
C VAL A 141 6.22 11.67 -9.14
N GLY A 142 5.82 10.86 -10.12
CA GLY A 142 6.27 10.98 -11.51
C GLY A 142 6.01 12.34 -12.16
N ALA A 143 5.01 13.09 -11.68
CA ALA A 143 4.59 14.38 -12.23
C ALA A 143 5.12 15.60 -11.47
N LEU A 144 5.94 15.41 -10.42
CA LEU A 144 6.48 16.52 -9.63
C LEU A 144 7.59 17.27 -10.34
N ASN A 145 8.43 16.55 -11.08
CA ASN A 145 9.45 17.15 -11.94
C ASN A 145 8.85 17.37 -13.33
N PRO A 146 8.71 18.62 -13.81
CA PRO A 146 8.03 18.93 -15.06
C PRO A 146 8.75 18.35 -16.29
N THR A 147 10.08 18.38 -16.31
CA THR A 147 10.88 17.80 -17.40
C THR A 147 10.68 16.29 -17.47
N ARG A 148 10.63 15.62 -16.31
CA ARG A 148 10.39 14.18 -16.25
C ARG A 148 8.95 13.82 -16.61
N ALA A 149 7.98 14.61 -16.15
CA ALA A 149 6.56 14.43 -16.45
C ALA A 149 6.30 14.46 -17.97
N GLU A 150 6.93 15.40 -18.66
CA GLU A 150 6.82 15.53 -20.11
C GLU A 150 7.38 14.30 -20.85
N ARG A 151 8.50 13.75 -20.38
CA ARG A 151 9.05 12.49 -20.94
C ARG A 151 8.10 11.30 -20.74
N PHE A 152 7.45 11.19 -19.59
CA PHE A 152 6.45 10.14 -19.36
C PHE A 152 5.22 10.32 -20.26
N ARG A 153 4.79 11.56 -20.50
CA ARG A 153 3.69 11.87 -21.42
C ARG A 153 4.04 11.52 -22.86
N GLN A 154 5.25 11.83 -23.31
CA GLN A 154 5.74 11.47 -24.64
C GLN A 154 5.76 9.94 -24.84
N ARG A 155 6.34 9.20 -23.89
CA ARG A 155 6.34 7.72 -23.92
C ARG A 155 4.93 7.13 -23.96
N PHE A 156 3.99 7.73 -23.24
CA PHE A 156 2.59 7.28 -23.26
C PHE A 156 1.98 7.42 -24.66
N VAL A 157 2.17 8.58 -25.31
CA VAL A 157 1.66 8.86 -26.67
C VAL A 157 2.33 7.95 -27.70
N GLU A 158 3.65 7.84 -27.67
CA GLU A 158 4.41 6.96 -28.58
C GLU A 158 3.95 5.50 -28.48
N PHE A 159 3.64 5.02 -27.26
CA PHE A 159 3.18 3.66 -27.04
C PHE A 159 1.76 3.43 -27.57
N ASP A 160 0.87 4.42 -27.43
CA ASP A 160 -0.48 4.40 -27.97
C ASP A 160 -0.45 4.32 -29.51
N ASP A 161 0.44 5.09 -30.14
CA ASP A 161 0.63 5.13 -31.58
C ASP A 161 1.22 3.83 -32.16
N CYS A 162 2.02 3.09 -31.38
CA CYS A 162 2.66 1.85 -31.86
C CYS A 162 1.70 0.65 -32.02
N GLY A 163 0.44 0.74 -31.57
CA GLY A 163 -0.57 -0.30 -31.80
C GLY A 163 -0.22 -1.69 -31.26
N THR A 164 0.63 -1.77 -30.22
CA THR A 164 1.21 -3.03 -29.69
C THR A 164 0.19 -3.95 -28.98
N GLY A 165 -1.11 -3.63 -29.03
CA GLY A 165 -2.18 -4.39 -28.39
C GLY A 165 -2.21 -4.31 -26.85
N SER A 166 -1.23 -3.63 -26.24
CA SER A 166 -1.16 -3.36 -24.81
C SER A 166 -1.71 -1.96 -24.51
N LEU A 167 -2.33 -1.77 -23.34
CA LEU A 167 -2.81 -0.45 -22.93
C LEU A 167 -1.61 0.48 -22.67
N PRO A 168 -1.64 1.74 -23.16
CA PRO A 168 -0.57 2.70 -22.90
C PRO A 168 -0.47 3.04 -21.41
N PHE A 169 0.73 3.33 -20.94
CA PHE A 169 1.01 3.61 -19.53
C PHE A 169 2.12 4.66 -19.38
N HIS A 170 2.06 5.42 -18.28
CA HIS A 170 3.07 6.44 -17.98
C HIS A 170 4.30 5.84 -17.27
N TYR A 171 4.09 4.85 -16.39
CA TYR A 171 5.12 4.32 -15.50
C TYR A 171 5.24 2.81 -15.67
N GLY A 172 6.44 2.32 -16.01
CA GLY A 172 6.75 0.90 -16.03
C GLY A 172 7.02 0.32 -14.65
N SER A 173 7.43 1.16 -13.70
CA SER A 173 7.61 0.78 -12.29
C SER A 173 6.44 1.19 -11.43
N HIS A 174 6.29 0.48 -10.31
CA HIS A 174 5.22 0.70 -9.35
C HIS A 174 5.76 1.34 -8.07
N TYR A 175 4.99 2.26 -7.48
CA TYR A 175 5.35 2.99 -6.25
C TYR A 175 5.38 2.13 -4.98
N SER A 176 5.00 0.85 -5.08
CA SER A 176 4.91 -0.10 -3.97
C SER A 176 5.28 -1.47 -4.49
N SER A 177 6.37 -2.03 -3.96
CA SER A 177 6.87 -3.37 -4.30
C SER A 177 7.58 -3.95 -3.08
N ALA A 178 7.72 -5.28 -3.04
CA ALA A 178 8.47 -5.93 -1.97
C ALA A 178 9.92 -5.44 -1.90
N GLY A 179 10.56 -5.20 -3.05
CA GLY A 179 11.90 -4.63 -3.12
C GLY A 179 12.01 -3.25 -2.46
N ILE A 180 11.03 -2.37 -2.68
CA ILE A 180 10.98 -1.04 -2.05
C ILE A 180 10.86 -1.16 -0.52
N VAL A 181 10.02 -2.07 -0.02
CA VAL A 181 9.87 -2.29 1.43
C VAL A 181 11.18 -2.78 2.04
N LEU A 182 11.81 -3.77 1.41
CA LEU A 182 13.09 -4.32 1.85
C LEU A 182 14.22 -3.28 1.75
N TYR A 183 14.17 -2.39 0.78
CA TYR A 183 15.11 -1.27 0.63
C TYR A 183 15.03 -0.34 1.85
N TYR A 184 13.84 0.16 2.19
CA TYR A 184 13.68 1.07 3.34
C TYR A 184 13.95 0.41 4.70
N LEU A 185 13.60 -0.88 4.84
CA LEU A 185 13.68 -1.60 6.12
C LEU A 185 14.95 -2.43 6.27
N ILE A 186 15.95 -2.24 5.41
CA ILE A 186 17.15 -3.09 5.35
C ILE A 186 17.91 -3.20 6.67
N ARG A 187 17.76 -2.24 7.59
CA ARG A 187 18.43 -2.21 8.90
C ARG A 187 17.65 -2.93 10.01
N LEU A 188 16.51 -3.56 9.69
CA LEU A 188 15.65 -4.26 10.65
C LEU A 188 15.47 -5.72 10.26
N GLU A 189 15.63 -6.65 11.21
CA GLU A 189 15.23 -8.04 11.01
C GLU A 189 13.69 -8.19 11.11
N PRO A 190 13.07 -9.09 10.34
CA PRO A 190 13.66 -10.05 9.39
C PRO A 190 13.94 -9.47 7.98
N PHE A 191 13.72 -8.18 7.74
CA PHE A 191 13.81 -7.57 6.41
C PHE A 191 15.24 -7.60 5.85
N THR A 192 16.25 -7.48 6.70
CA THR A 192 17.66 -7.67 6.31
C THR A 192 17.87 -9.06 5.70
N THR A 193 17.44 -10.10 6.40
CA THR A 193 17.54 -11.49 5.93
C THR A 193 16.79 -11.70 4.62
N GLU A 194 15.57 -11.16 4.49
CA GLU A 194 14.77 -11.27 3.27
C GLU A 194 15.37 -10.48 2.09
N ASN A 195 15.99 -9.32 2.36
CA ASN A 195 16.73 -8.56 1.35
C ASN A 195 17.92 -9.35 0.80
N ILE A 196 18.73 -9.96 1.68
CA ILE A 196 19.86 -10.82 1.29
C ILE A 196 19.40 -11.99 0.43
N LYS A 197 18.28 -12.65 0.79
CA LYS A 197 17.70 -13.73 -0.02
C LYS A 197 17.28 -13.25 -1.39
N LEU A 198 16.61 -12.09 -1.47
CA LEU A 198 16.17 -11.51 -2.74
C LEU A 198 17.37 -11.20 -3.67
N GLN A 199 18.51 -10.82 -3.09
CA GLN A 199 19.75 -10.46 -3.80
C GLN A 199 20.68 -11.66 -4.08
N GLY A 200 20.18 -12.90 -3.91
CA GLY A 200 20.95 -14.10 -4.23
C GLY A 200 21.94 -14.53 -3.14
N GLY A 201 21.67 -14.20 -1.87
CA GLY A 201 22.41 -14.72 -0.71
C GLY A 201 23.51 -13.79 -0.17
N ARG A 202 23.63 -12.56 -0.69
CA ARG A 202 24.52 -11.52 -0.17
C ARG A 202 23.86 -10.15 -0.27
N PHE A 203 24.42 -9.14 0.40
CA PHE A 203 23.99 -7.77 0.20
C PHE A 203 24.22 -7.31 -1.24
N ASP A 204 23.37 -6.38 -1.67
CA ASP A 204 23.56 -5.67 -2.93
C ASP A 204 24.80 -4.74 -2.85
N HIS A 205 25.17 -4.10 -3.97
CA HIS A 205 26.18 -3.05 -3.97
C HIS A 205 25.78 -1.92 -3.03
N ALA A 206 26.74 -1.41 -2.26
CA ALA A 206 26.52 -0.40 -1.22
C ALA A 206 25.78 0.84 -1.76
N ASP A 207 26.16 1.30 -2.96
CA ASP A 207 25.55 2.46 -3.64
C ASP A 207 24.07 2.27 -4.03
N ARG A 208 23.54 1.05 -3.93
CA ARG A 208 22.12 0.74 -4.18
C ARG A 208 21.33 0.47 -2.90
N LEU A 209 21.97 0.51 -1.74
CA LEU A 209 21.31 0.32 -0.46
C LEU A 209 20.76 1.65 0.07
N PHE A 210 19.80 1.57 0.98
CA PHE A 210 19.25 2.75 1.61
C PHE A 210 20.22 3.35 2.63
N ASP A 211 20.75 4.53 2.31
CA ASP A 211 21.69 5.28 3.13
C ASP A 211 21.19 6.69 3.50
N SER A 212 20.53 7.38 2.57
CA SER A 212 20.16 8.79 2.67
C SER A 212 18.72 9.05 2.21
N VAL A 213 17.95 9.75 3.05
CA VAL A 213 16.57 10.16 2.73
C VAL A 213 16.55 11.20 1.61
N SER A 214 17.49 12.15 1.64
CA SER A 214 17.61 13.20 0.62
C SER A 214 17.87 12.61 -0.75
N ASP A 215 18.87 11.72 -0.86
CA ASP A 215 19.24 11.12 -2.13
C ASP A 215 18.16 10.17 -2.64
N THR A 216 17.48 9.46 -1.73
CA THR A 216 16.31 8.65 -2.08
C THR A 216 15.19 9.51 -2.67
N PHE A 217 14.89 10.66 -2.07
CA PHE A 217 13.85 11.55 -2.56
C PHE A 217 14.23 12.18 -3.91
N ALA A 218 15.48 12.64 -4.07
CA ALA A 218 16.01 13.14 -5.34
C ALA A 218 15.95 12.08 -6.45
N SER A 219 16.39 10.85 -6.14
CA SER A 219 16.28 9.68 -7.01
C SER A 219 14.82 9.44 -7.44
N CYS A 220 13.87 9.56 -6.52
CA CYS A 220 12.43 9.46 -6.82
C CYS A 220 11.93 10.57 -7.75
N LEU A 221 12.63 11.70 -7.91
CA LEU A 221 12.27 12.82 -8.77
C LEU A 221 12.98 12.83 -10.13
N GLU A 222 14.13 12.16 -10.23
CA GLU A 222 15.00 12.22 -11.40
C GLU A 222 15.01 10.91 -12.20
N ASN A 223 14.97 9.76 -11.53
CA ASN A 223 15.05 8.47 -12.20
C ASN A 223 13.83 8.22 -13.10
N MET A 224 14.10 7.65 -14.28
CA MET A 224 13.11 7.29 -15.31
C MET A 224 12.58 5.85 -15.19
N SER A 225 13.21 5.07 -14.31
CA SER A 225 12.78 3.75 -13.87
C SER A 225 11.68 3.90 -12.84
#